data_AF-A0A2D4SCD1-F1
#
_entry.id   AF-A0A2D4SCD1-F1
#
_cell.length_a   1.000
_cell.length_b   1.000
_cell.length_c   1.000
_cell.angle_alpha   90.00
_cell.angle_beta   90.00
_cell.angle_gamma   90.00
#
_symmetry.space_group_name_H-M   'P 1'
#
loop_
_entity.id
_entity.type
_entity.pdbx_description
1 polymer ?
#
loop_
_entity_poly.entity_id
_entity_poly.type
_entity_poly.pdbx_seq_one_letter_code
_entity_poly.pdbx_strand_id
1 'polypeptide(L)'
;MKNASFTAFYRDLPAWFWLGLPIVLYLGHFAARLVGEAFYETWMHGEFGVTEMVTLAILASSIVIAGLCLPMARRLGHGLLTAWLIVFLLGVIYFCGEEASWGQHIMGWEASAEWAALNDQNETNLHNTDGIVGSLLDQLPRTLLTFGALIGGFLLPLIRRLRDRPLDADGPWYWIMPTGVCMAIGLIAPLASVPGKIAESMLGEAPMPLDISQGEIKELLLALFILIYALSLWLRLRQHTAGGA
;
A
#
# COMPACT_ATOMS: atom_id res chain seq x y z
N MET A 1 -6.32 -41.71 13.06
CA MET A 1 -7.33 -40.65 13.25
C MET A 1 -6.87 -39.42 12.50
N LYS A 2 -7.50 -39.12 11.37
CA LYS A 2 -7.26 -37.88 10.61
C LYS A 2 -7.96 -36.77 11.39
N ASN A 3 -7.19 -35.94 12.09
CA ASN A 3 -7.73 -34.87 12.91
C ASN A 3 -8.49 -33.86 12.04
N ALA A 4 -9.54 -33.34 12.65
CA ALA A 4 -10.58 -32.53 12.06
C ALA A 4 -10.03 -31.38 11.22
N SER A 5 -10.71 -31.15 10.08
CA SER A 5 -10.76 -29.90 9.34
C SER A 5 -10.65 -28.68 10.28
N PHE A 6 -9.46 -28.11 10.38
CA PHE A 6 -9.24 -26.85 11.08
C PHE A 6 -9.63 -25.70 10.14
N THR A 7 -10.91 -25.64 9.76
CA THR A 7 -11.50 -24.42 9.17
C THR A 7 -11.82 -23.46 10.30
N ALA A 8 -10.80 -23.07 11.08
CA ALA A 8 -10.93 -21.95 11.98
C ALA A 8 -11.14 -20.70 11.13
N PHE A 9 -12.37 -20.18 11.10
CA PHE A 9 -12.67 -18.86 10.56
C PHE A 9 -11.93 -17.83 11.43
N TYR A 10 -10.69 -17.50 11.05
CA TYR A 10 -9.98 -16.41 11.71
C TYR A 10 -10.80 -15.14 11.61
N ARG A 11 -10.97 -14.45 12.73
CA ARG A 11 -11.57 -13.13 12.72
C ARG A 11 -10.58 -12.17 12.08
N ASP A 12 -10.96 -11.61 10.95
CA ASP A 12 -10.18 -10.61 10.22
C ASP A 12 -10.69 -9.18 10.54
N LEU A 13 -10.17 -8.20 9.81
CA LEU A 13 -10.49 -6.78 9.97
C LEU A 13 -12.00 -6.50 9.81
N PRO A 14 -12.56 -5.55 10.59
CA PRO A 14 -13.95 -5.16 10.46
C PRO A 14 -14.23 -4.45 9.14
N ALA A 15 -15.45 -4.57 8.62
CA ALA A 15 -15.85 -4.02 7.32
C ALA A 15 -15.63 -2.52 7.16
N TRP A 16 -15.88 -1.73 8.21
CA TRP A 16 -15.64 -0.28 8.15
C TRP A 16 -14.17 0.06 7.84
N PHE A 17 -13.23 -0.79 8.25
CA PHE A 17 -11.80 -0.55 8.05
C PHE A 17 -11.35 -0.99 6.66
N TRP A 18 -11.67 -2.22 6.22
CA TRP A 18 -11.15 -2.71 4.93
C TRP A 18 -11.99 -2.29 3.71
N LEU A 19 -13.27 -1.96 3.91
CA LEU A 19 -14.17 -1.49 2.84
C LEU A 19 -14.44 0.01 2.94
N GLY A 20 -14.78 0.50 4.13
CA GLY A 20 -15.15 1.90 4.34
C GLY A 20 -13.97 2.87 4.18
N LEU A 21 -12.85 2.61 4.86
CA LEU A 21 -11.70 3.51 4.87
C LEU A 21 -11.12 3.77 3.46
N PRO A 22 -10.89 2.77 2.57
CA PRO A 22 -10.47 3.03 1.20
C PRO A 22 -11.39 3.99 0.43
N ILE A 23 -12.71 3.80 0.57
CA ILE A 23 -13.71 4.62 -0.11
C ILE A 23 -13.68 6.05 0.43
N VAL A 24 -13.61 6.20 1.76
CA VAL A 24 -13.56 7.52 2.42
C VAL A 24 -12.30 8.27 2.02
N LEU A 25 -11.13 7.64 2.01
CA LEU A 25 -9.89 8.30 1.60
C LEU A 25 -9.92 8.69 0.13
N TYR A 26 -10.42 7.82 -0.75
CA TYR A 26 -10.52 8.12 -2.17
C TYR A 26 -11.51 9.27 -2.44
N LEU A 27 -12.74 9.16 -1.95
CA LEU A 27 -13.78 10.19 -2.15
C LEU A 27 -13.49 11.49 -1.39
N GLY A 28 -12.75 11.40 -0.28
CA GLY A 28 -12.36 12.55 0.53
C GLY A 28 -11.50 13.56 -0.22
N HIS A 29 -10.64 13.12 -1.14
CA HIS A 29 -9.83 14.02 -1.95
C HIS A 29 -10.67 14.83 -2.93
N PHE A 30 -11.62 14.18 -3.62
CA PHE A 30 -12.57 14.89 -4.50
C PHE A 30 -13.44 15.84 -3.69
N ALA A 31 -13.90 15.43 -2.50
CA ALA A 31 -14.66 16.30 -1.61
C ALA A 31 -13.84 17.53 -1.17
N ALA A 32 -12.56 17.35 -0.83
CA ALA A 32 -11.65 18.46 -0.49
C ALA A 32 -11.44 19.41 -1.68
N ARG A 33 -11.26 18.87 -2.90
CA ARG A 33 -11.17 19.69 -4.12
C ARG A 33 -12.42 20.51 -4.40
N LEU A 34 -13.60 19.96 -4.09
CA LEU A 34 -14.89 20.65 -4.21
C LEU A 34 -15.07 21.79 -3.19
N VAL A 35 -14.38 21.75 -2.05
CA VAL A 35 -14.37 22.88 -1.09
C VAL A 35 -13.64 24.08 -1.70
N GLY A 36 -12.57 23.83 -2.44
CA GLY A 36 -11.84 24.84 -3.19
C GLY A 36 -10.39 24.44 -3.45
N GLU A 37 -9.81 25.02 -4.49
CA GLU A 37 -8.42 24.76 -4.89
C GLU A 37 -7.43 25.15 -3.78
N ALA A 38 -7.56 26.38 -3.26
CA ALA A 38 -6.71 26.86 -2.18
C ALA A 38 -6.79 25.97 -0.93
N PHE A 39 -7.96 25.39 -0.64
CA PHE A 39 -8.10 24.45 0.48
C PHE A 39 -7.36 23.14 0.20
N TYR A 40 -7.53 22.57 -1.00
CA TYR A 40 -6.86 21.34 -1.40
C TYR A 40 -5.34 21.50 -1.40
N GLU A 41 -4.82 22.55 -2.04
CA GLU A 41 -3.38 22.82 -2.12
C GLU A 41 -2.74 23.10 -0.75
N THR A 42 -3.47 23.75 0.16
CA THR A 42 -2.92 24.09 1.50
C THR A 42 -2.91 22.89 2.45
N TRP A 43 -3.94 22.04 2.39
CA TRP A 43 -4.17 21.02 3.42
C TRP A 43 -3.99 19.59 2.93
N MET A 44 -4.29 19.30 1.67
CA MET A 44 -4.24 17.93 1.14
C MET A 44 -2.92 17.66 0.43
N HIS A 45 -2.44 18.60 -0.38
CA HIS A 45 -1.25 18.46 -1.24
C HIS A 45 0.01 19.09 -0.62
N GLY A 46 1.18 18.70 -1.14
CA GLY A 46 2.51 19.19 -0.76
C GLY A 46 3.24 18.34 0.28
N GLU A 47 4.53 18.62 0.47
CA GLU A 47 5.48 17.89 1.35
C GLU A 47 5.01 17.71 2.81
N PHE A 48 4.13 18.60 3.28
CA PHE A 48 3.55 18.55 4.63
C PHE A 48 2.02 18.44 4.61
N GLY A 49 1.46 18.11 3.45
CA GLY A 49 0.04 17.87 3.26
C GLY A 49 -0.45 16.67 4.06
N VAL A 50 -1.75 16.65 4.37
CA VAL A 50 -2.38 15.55 5.10
C VAL A 50 -2.17 14.21 4.38
N THR A 51 -2.14 14.20 3.05
CA THR A 51 -2.00 12.98 2.25
C THR A 51 -0.67 12.29 2.52
N GLU A 52 0.45 13.02 2.41
CA GLU A 52 1.80 12.51 2.63
C GLU A 52 2.00 12.07 4.08
N MET A 53 1.57 12.89 5.05
CA MET A 53 1.68 12.55 6.47
C MET A 53 0.90 11.29 6.83
N VAL A 54 -0.28 11.09 6.24
CA VAL A 54 -1.06 9.86 6.43
C VAL A 54 -0.40 8.68 5.72
N THR A 55 0.13 8.85 4.50
CA THR A 55 0.89 7.81 3.79
C THR A 55 2.07 7.34 4.64
N LEU A 56 2.88 8.26 5.16
CA LEU A 56 4.01 7.98 6.05
C LEU A 56 3.58 7.25 7.32
N ALA A 57 2.51 7.71 7.99
CA ALA A 57 1.99 7.05 9.19
C ALA A 57 1.52 5.61 8.92
N ILE A 58 0.88 5.37 7.77
CA ILE A 58 0.43 4.05 7.32
C ILE A 58 1.63 3.14 7.00
N LEU A 59 2.64 3.65 6.30
CA LEU A 59 3.85 2.90 5.96
C LEU A 59 4.67 2.56 7.22
N ALA A 60 4.89 3.52 8.10
CA ALA A 60 5.55 3.29 9.39
C ALA A 60 4.81 2.23 10.24
N SER A 61 3.48 2.31 10.29
CA SER A 61 2.66 1.28 10.96
C SER A 61 2.83 -0.09 10.30
N SER A 62 2.89 -0.14 8.97
CA SER A 62 3.08 -1.38 8.20
C SER A 62 4.44 -2.02 8.46
N ILE A 63 5.51 -1.23 8.59
CA ILE A 63 6.86 -1.71 8.97
C ILE A 63 6.81 -2.39 10.33
N VAL A 64 6.19 -1.75 11.32
CA VAL A 64 6.07 -2.31 12.68
C VAL A 64 5.30 -3.63 12.64
N ILE A 65 4.12 -3.67 12.03
CA ILE A 65 3.28 -4.88 11.96
C ILE A 65 3.98 -6.01 11.19
N ALA A 66 4.62 -5.71 10.06
CA ALA A 66 5.39 -6.70 9.30
C ALA A 66 6.58 -7.25 10.09
N GLY A 67 7.27 -6.40 10.84
CA GLY A 67 8.33 -6.79 11.77
C GLY A 67 7.83 -7.75 12.86
N LEU A 68 6.63 -7.51 13.40
CA LEU A 68 5.98 -8.40 14.37
C LEU A 68 5.60 -9.76 13.76
N CYS A 69 5.23 -9.81 12.47
CA CYS A 69 4.92 -11.05 11.76
C CYS A 69 6.15 -11.94 11.55
N LEU A 70 7.34 -11.38 11.40
CA LEU A 70 8.56 -12.12 11.05
C LEU A 70 8.94 -13.23 12.06
N PRO A 71 9.02 -13.01 13.38
CA PRO A 71 9.29 -14.09 14.33
C PRO A 71 8.17 -15.14 14.36
N MET A 72 6.91 -14.74 14.13
CA MET A 72 5.77 -15.67 14.09
C MET A 72 5.85 -16.57 12.86
N ALA A 73 6.18 -16.02 11.69
CA ALA A 73 6.40 -16.77 10.46
C ALA A 73 7.58 -17.75 10.56
N ARG A 74 8.67 -17.36 11.24
CA ARG A 74 9.81 -18.26 11.50
C ARG A 74 9.41 -19.45 12.37
N ARG A 75 8.60 -19.22 13.41
CA ARG A 75 8.08 -20.30 14.29
C ARG A 75 7.15 -21.26 13.56
N LEU A 76 6.39 -20.75 12.59
CA LEU A 76 5.52 -21.57 11.74
C LEU A 76 6.30 -22.53 10.84
N GLY A 77 7.60 -22.28 10.60
CA GLY A 77 8.47 -23.19 9.85
C GLY A 77 8.38 -23.08 8.33
N HIS A 78 7.57 -22.16 7.79
CA HIS A 78 7.50 -21.92 6.35
C HIS A 78 8.61 -20.97 5.88
N GLY A 79 9.69 -21.53 5.33
CA GLY A 79 10.82 -20.76 4.78
C GLY A 79 10.41 -19.74 3.71
N LEU A 80 9.46 -20.12 2.83
CA LEU A 80 8.95 -19.22 1.78
C LEU A 80 8.20 -18.01 2.36
N LEU A 81 7.38 -18.19 3.40
CA LEU A 81 6.70 -17.09 4.07
C LEU A 81 7.69 -16.14 4.74
N THR A 82 8.74 -16.70 5.37
CA THR A 82 9.79 -15.90 5.99
C THR A 82 10.55 -15.08 4.96
N ALA A 83 10.95 -15.69 3.84
CA ALA A 83 11.63 -15.00 2.75
C ALA A 83 10.73 -13.90 2.15
N TRP A 84 9.45 -14.21 1.90
CA TRP A 84 8.47 -13.23 1.44
C TRP A 84 8.35 -12.05 2.40
N LEU A 85 8.24 -12.29 3.72
CA LEU A 85 8.14 -11.22 4.71
C LEU A 85 9.39 -10.34 4.79
N ILE A 86 10.58 -10.89 4.56
CA ILE A 86 11.82 -10.10 4.48
C ILE A 86 11.77 -9.18 3.27
N VAL A 87 11.43 -9.71 2.08
CA VAL A 87 11.32 -8.89 0.86
C VAL A 87 10.21 -7.84 1.01
N PHE A 88 9.06 -8.24 1.56
CA PHE A 88 7.95 -7.33 1.84
C PHE A 88 8.39 -6.20 2.78
N LEU A 89 9.02 -6.52 3.92
CA LEU A 89 9.49 -5.52 4.89
C LEU A 89 10.51 -4.56 4.27
N LEU A 90 11.47 -5.07 3.50
CA LEU A 90 12.43 -4.22 2.78
C LEU A 90 11.74 -3.30 1.78
N GLY A 91 10.74 -3.81 1.05
CA GLY A 91 9.95 -3.00 0.12
C GLY A 91 9.14 -1.90 0.81
N VAL A 92 8.54 -2.17 1.97
CA VAL A 92 7.82 -1.16 2.76
C VAL A 92 8.77 -0.13 3.36
N ILE A 93 9.95 -0.55 3.84
CA ILE A 93 11.00 0.37 4.32
C ILE A 93 11.46 1.28 3.18
N TYR A 94 11.69 0.71 2.00
CA TYR A 94 12.06 1.48 0.81
C TYR A 94 10.98 2.50 0.47
N PHE A 95 9.72 2.09 0.35
CA PHE A 95 8.62 3.03 0.05
C PHE A 95 8.50 4.13 1.13
N CYS A 96 8.56 3.77 2.41
CA CYS A 96 8.52 4.76 3.50
C CYS A 96 9.72 5.71 3.47
N GLY A 97 10.90 5.21 3.12
CA GLY A 97 12.12 5.99 3.00
C GLY A 97 12.02 6.98 1.84
N GLU A 98 11.62 6.52 0.66
CA GLU A 98 11.41 7.38 -0.51
C GLU A 98 10.41 8.50 -0.22
N GLU A 99 9.26 8.17 0.37
CA GLU A 99 8.22 9.14 0.75
C GLU A 99 8.70 10.12 1.84
N ALA A 100 9.57 9.69 2.76
CA ALA A 100 10.08 10.55 3.84
C ALA A 100 11.39 11.27 3.48
N SER A 101 11.82 11.19 2.22
CA SER A 101 13.12 11.68 1.76
C SER A 101 14.27 11.14 2.61
N TRP A 102 14.15 9.86 2.99
CA TRP A 102 15.00 9.09 3.89
C TRP A 102 15.18 9.67 5.29
N GLY A 103 14.37 10.67 5.68
CA GLY A 103 14.46 11.39 6.95
C GLY A 103 15.20 12.73 6.84
N GLN A 104 15.50 13.21 5.63
CA GLN A 104 16.25 14.44 5.38
C GLN A 104 15.67 15.64 6.12
N HIS A 105 14.37 15.85 5.99
CA HIS A 105 13.68 16.97 6.64
C HIS A 105 13.70 16.89 8.16
N ILE A 106 13.69 15.67 8.72
CA ILE A 106 13.68 15.44 10.18
C ILE A 106 15.07 15.69 10.77
N MET A 107 16.11 15.21 10.10
CA MET A 107 17.49 15.32 10.61
C MET A 107 18.23 16.56 10.11
N GLY A 108 17.65 17.29 9.14
CA GLY A 108 18.12 18.58 8.66
C GLY A 108 19.44 18.53 7.90
N TRP A 109 19.74 17.42 7.21
CA TRP A 109 20.90 17.39 6.31
C TRP A 109 20.54 17.97 4.94
N GLU A 110 21.55 18.47 4.24
CA GLU A 110 21.40 18.95 2.86
C GLU A 110 21.84 17.86 1.89
N ALA A 111 21.17 17.79 0.73
CA ALA A 111 21.66 16.99 -0.39
C ALA A 111 23.01 17.56 -0.88
N SER A 112 23.92 16.68 -1.30
CA SER A 112 25.19 17.14 -1.89
C SER A 112 24.92 17.87 -3.20
N ALA A 113 25.84 18.74 -3.63
CA ALA A 113 25.67 19.50 -4.88
C ALA A 113 25.47 18.57 -6.10
N GLU A 114 26.14 17.42 -6.12
CA GLU A 114 26.00 16.42 -7.16
C GLU A 114 24.62 15.76 -7.14
N TRP A 115 24.05 15.54 -5.95
CA TRP A 115 22.74 14.93 -5.79
C TRP A 115 21.60 15.91 -6.06
N ALA A 116 21.74 17.16 -5.59
CA ALA A 116 20.81 18.26 -5.88
C ALA A 116 20.73 18.56 -7.39
N ALA A 117 21.81 18.34 -8.14
CA ALA A 117 21.79 18.46 -9.60
C ALA A 117 21.00 17.34 -10.32
N LEU A 118 20.63 16.28 -9.60
CA LEU A 118 19.88 15.13 -10.10
C LEU A 118 18.49 15.00 -9.47
N ASN A 119 18.11 15.88 -8.55
CA ASN A 119 16.86 15.81 -7.80
C ASN A 119 16.16 17.18 -7.80
N ASP A 120 14.93 17.22 -8.31
CA ASP A 120 14.21 18.46 -8.59
C ASP A 120 13.75 19.21 -7.34
N GLN A 121 13.81 18.56 -6.18
CA GLN A 121 13.39 19.09 -4.89
C GLN A 121 14.56 19.28 -3.91
N ASN A 122 15.82 19.11 -4.35
CA ASN A 122 17.00 19.11 -3.49
C ASN A 122 16.93 18.06 -2.37
N GLU A 123 16.29 16.93 -2.64
CA GLU A 123 16.09 15.84 -1.70
C GLU A 123 16.99 14.64 -1.97
N THR A 124 17.10 13.74 -0.99
CA THR A 124 17.96 12.55 -1.03
C THR A 124 17.21 11.27 -1.43
N ASN A 125 15.91 11.35 -1.75
CA ASN A 125 15.18 10.24 -2.35
C ASN A 125 15.50 10.09 -3.85
N LEU A 126 15.14 8.92 -4.37
CA LEU A 126 15.19 8.60 -5.80
C LEU A 126 13.88 9.00 -6.49
N HIS A 127 12.76 9.06 -5.76
CA HIS A 127 11.46 9.44 -6.30
C HIS A 127 11.50 10.81 -6.98
N ASN A 128 12.22 11.78 -6.42
CA ASN A 128 12.31 13.14 -6.99
C ASN A 128 13.51 13.30 -7.93
N THR A 129 14.13 12.20 -8.38
CA THR A 129 15.27 12.27 -9.30
C THR A 129 14.86 12.35 -10.76
N ASP A 130 15.67 13.08 -11.50
CA ASP A 130 15.38 13.53 -12.83
C ASP A 130 15.89 12.54 -13.91
N GLY A 131 15.34 12.62 -15.13
CA GLY A 131 15.78 11.81 -16.27
C GLY A 131 15.30 10.34 -16.28
N ILE A 132 15.91 9.52 -17.16
CA ILE A 132 15.39 8.18 -17.51
C ILE A 132 15.47 7.20 -16.33
N VAL A 133 16.55 7.24 -15.56
CA VAL A 133 16.77 6.31 -14.44
C VAL A 133 15.88 6.70 -13.26
N GLY A 134 15.76 8.00 -12.94
CA GLY A 134 14.87 8.49 -11.89
C GLY A 134 13.41 8.17 -12.19
N SER A 135 12.94 8.50 -13.40
CA SER A 135 11.58 8.18 -13.84
C SER A 135 11.27 6.67 -13.78
N LEU A 136 12.24 5.81 -14.14
CA LEU A 136 12.07 4.37 -14.00
C LEU A 136 11.94 3.94 -12.54
N LEU A 137 12.76 4.50 -11.64
CA LEU A 137 12.78 4.14 -10.23
C LEU A 137 11.59 4.69 -9.45
N ASP A 138 11.00 5.82 -9.83
CA ASP A 138 9.70 6.27 -9.33
C ASP A 138 8.57 5.34 -9.80
N GLN A 139 8.51 5.09 -11.12
CA GLN A 139 7.34 4.44 -11.70
C GLN A 139 7.31 2.93 -11.47
N LEU A 140 8.47 2.26 -11.44
CA LEU A 140 8.53 0.80 -11.37
C LEU A 140 7.98 0.24 -10.05
N PRO A 141 8.39 0.71 -8.85
CA PRO A 141 7.83 0.26 -7.58
C PRO A 141 6.32 0.47 -7.51
N ARG A 142 5.86 1.67 -7.88
CA ARG A 142 4.44 2.03 -7.92
C ARG A 142 3.65 1.11 -8.86
N THR A 143 4.20 0.81 -10.03
CA THR A 143 3.58 -0.05 -11.04
C THR A 143 3.51 -1.51 -10.58
N LEU A 144 4.60 -2.06 -10.04
CA LEU A 144 4.64 -3.42 -9.50
C LEU A 144 3.63 -3.59 -8.36
N LEU A 145 3.59 -2.63 -7.43
CA LEU A 145 2.64 -2.65 -6.32
C LEU A 145 1.19 -2.51 -6.80
N THR A 146 0.94 -1.67 -7.82
CA THR A 146 -0.37 -1.56 -8.48
C THR A 146 -0.84 -2.90 -9.04
N PHE A 147 0.02 -3.59 -9.82
CA PHE A 147 -0.33 -4.90 -10.37
C PHE A 147 -0.46 -5.96 -9.30
N GLY A 148 0.40 -5.94 -8.27
CA GLY A 148 0.30 -6.81 -7.10
C GLY A 148 -1.03 -6.64 -6.37
N ALA A 149 -1.47 -5.40 -6.15
CA ALA A 149 -2.76 -5.08 -5.53
C ALA A 149 -3.94 -5.55 -6.40
N LEU A 150 -3.92 -5.29 -7.71
CA LEU A 150 -4.98 -5.72 -8.62
C LEU A 150 -5.08 -7.25 -8.71
N ILE A 151 -3.96 -7.91 -8.99
CA ILE A 151 -3.93 -9.34 -9.26
C ILE A 151 -4.08 -10.11 -7.95
N GLY A 152 -3.19 -9.83 -6.99
CA GLY A 152 -3.15 -10.53 -5.70
C GLY A 152 -4.28 -10.13 -4.76
N GLY A 153 -4.61 -8.85 -4.70
CA GLY A 153 -5.62 -8.29 -3.79
C GLY A 153 -7.06 -8.46 -4.27
N PHE A 154 -7.31 -8.42 -5.59
CA PHE A 154 -8.68 -8.46 -6.14
C PHE A 154 -8.94 -9.66 -7.05
N LEU A 155 -8.23 -9.81 -8.17
CA LEU A 155 -8.57 -10.79 -9.21
C LEU A 155 -8.43 -12.24 -8.72
N LEU A 156 -7.30 -12.60 -8.12
CA LEU A 156 -7.07 -13.95 -7.63
C LEU A 156 -8.04 -14.37 -6.49
N PRO A 157 -8.27 -13.57 -5.44
CA PRO A 157 -9.26 -13.92 -4.41
C PRO A 157 -10.69 -14.00 -4.99
N LEU A 158 -11.04 -13.14 -5.95
CA LEU A 158 -12.32 -13.23 -6.68
C LEU A 158 -12.43 -14.56 -7.44
N ILE A 159 -11.44 -14.91 -8.25
CA ILE A 159 -11.42 -16.16 -9.03
C ILE A 159 -11.50 -17.38 -8.10
N ARG A 160 -10.77 -17.36 -6.97
CA ARG A 160 -10.82 -18.45 -5.97
C ARG A 160 -12.19 -18.60 -5.35
N ARG A 161 -12.87 -17.49 -5.02
CA ARG A 161 -14.25 -17.49 -4.51
C ARG A 161 -15.24 -18.02 -5.55
N LEU A 162 -15.14 -17.58 -6.80
CA LEU A 162 -16.03 -18.01 -7.89
C LEU A 162 -15.84 -19.49 -8.28
N ARG A 163 -14.63 -20.04 -8.11
CA ARG A 163 -14.30 -21.43 -8.45
C ARG A 163 -14.30 -22.39 -7.26
N ASP A 164 -14.65 -21.91 -6.07
CA ASP A 164 -14.63 -22.67 -4.81
C ASP A 164 -13.28 -23.39 -4.57
N ARG A 165 -12.17 -22.66 -4.75
CA ARG A 165 -10.80 -23.17 -4.56
C ARG A 165 -10.12 -22.47 -3.38
N PRO A 166 -10.39 -22.87 -2.12
CA PRO A 166 -9.71 -22.31 -0.96
C PRO A 166 -8.22 -22.66 -0.97
N LEU A 167 -7.41 -21.82 -0.31
CA LEU A 167 -6.00 -22.12 -0.08
C LEU A 167 -5.85 -23.04 1.12
N ASP A 168 -4.91 -23.97 1.03
CA ASP A 168 -4.58 -24.91 2.10
C ASP A 168 -3.80 -24.19 3.23
N ALA A 169 -4.36 -24.20 4.44
CA ALA A 169 -3.81 -23.52 5.61
C ALA A 169 -2.43 -24.07 6.04
N ASP A 170 -2.13 -25.32 5.69
CA ASP A 170 -0.84 -25.97 5.95
C ASP A 170 0.25 -25.53 4.95
N GLY A 171 -0.13 -24.81 3.89
CA GLY A 171 0.78 -24.35 2.84
C GLY A 171 1.22 -22.89 3.00
N PRO A 172 2.42 -22.52 2.53
CA PRO A 172 2.91 -21.14 2.61
C PRO A 172 2.04 -20.14 1.84
N TRP A 173 1.38 -20.58 0.77
CA TRP A 173 0.55 -19.73 -0.08
C TRP A 173 -0.70 -19.21 0.63
N TYR A 174 -1.25 -19.96 1.59
CA TYR A 174 -2.36 -19.48 2.41
C TYR A 174 -1.97 -18.21 3.18
N TRP A 175 -0.73 -18.17 3.69
CA TRP A 175 -0.21 -17.05 4.46
C TRP A 175 0.17 -15.87 3.58
N ILE A 176 0.89 -16.15 2.49
CA ILE A 176 1.42 -15.11 1.58
C ILE A 176 0.32 -14.38 0.83
N MET A 177 -0.71 -15.11 0.35
CA MET A 177 -1.74 -14.50 -0.50
C MET A 177 -2.62 -13.52 0.30
N PRO A 178 -2.96 -12.35 -0.29
CA PRO A 178 -3.97 -11.47 0.28
C PRO A 178 -5.31 -12.18 0.49
N THR A 179 -6.00 -11.86 1.58
CA THR A 179 -7.32 -12.41 1.87
C THR A 179 -8.42 -11.53 1.26
N GLY A 180 -9.68 -11.92 1.51
CA GLY A 180 -10.84 -11.17 1.04
C GLY A 180 -10.91 -9.72 1.52
N VAL A 181 -10.26 -9.36 2.64
CA VAL A 181 -10.27 -7.98 3.13
C VAL A 181 -9.48 -7.03 2.23
N CYS A 182 -8.55 -7.55 1.43
CA CYS A 182 -7.80 -6.75 0.48
C CYS A 182 -8.56 -6.46 -0.83
N MET A 183 -9.74 -7.06 -1.05
CA MET A 183 -10.42 -6.96 -2.34
C MET A 183 -10.89 -5.55 -2.68
N ALA A 184 -11.43 -4.81 -1.71
CA ALA A 184 -11.90 -3.44 -1.97
C ALA A 184 -10.72 -2.54 -2.37
N ILE A 185 -9.69 -2.49 -1.53
CA ILE A 185 -8.52 -1.65 -1.80
C ILE A 185 -7.71 -2.13 -3.02
N GLY A 186 -7.63 -3.44 -3.26
CA GLY A 186 -6.99 -4.04 -4.43
C GLY A 186 -7.71 -3.72 -5.74
N LEU A 187 -8.98 -3.30 -5.71
CA LEU A 187 -9.71 -2.78 -6.86
C LEU A 187 -9.59 -1.24 -6.95
N ILE A 188 -9.77 -0.54 -5.82
CA ILE A 188 -9.82 0.92 -5.79
C ILE A 188 -8.45 1.52 -6.12
N ALA A 189 -7.36 1.05 -5.51
CA ALA A 189 -6.03 1.66 -5.67
C ALA A 189 -5.54 1.64 -7.15
N PRO A 190 -5.64 0.52 -7.90
CA PRO A 190 -5.26 0.49 -9.31
C PRO A 190 -6.13 1.37 -10.21
N LEU A 191 -7.38 1.59 -9.84
CA LEU A 191 -8.34 2.39 -10.60
C LEU A 191 -8.34 3.87 -10.19
N ALA A 192 -7.67 4.25 -9.11
CA ALA A 192 -7.75 5.59 -8.51
C ALA A 192 -7.48 6.71 -9.53
N SER A 193 -6.42 6.57 -10.33
CA SER A 193 -6.00 7.56 -11.33
C SER A 193 -6.72 7.44 -12.67
N VAL A 194 -7.54 6.40 -12.89
CA VAL A 194 -8.14 6.11 -14.20
C VAL A 194 -9.14 7.19 -14.63
N PRO A 195 -10.07 7.67 -13.78
CA PRO A 195 -11.00 8.73 -14.18
C PRO A 195 -10.32 10.01 -14.65
N GLY A 196 -9.30 10.47 -13.91
CA GLY A 196 -8.52 11.66 -14.27
C GLY A 196 -7.81 11.50 -15.62
N LYS A 197 -7.12 10.37 -15.83
CA LYS A 197 -6.43 10.07 -17.09
C LYS A 197 -7.36 9.97 -18.30
N ILE A 198 -8.54 9.38 -18.11
CA ILE A 198 -9.56 9.32 -19.18
C ILE A 198 -10.03 10.74 -19.52
N ALA A 199 -10.35 11.55 -18.51
CA ALA A 199 -10.84 12.90 -18.73
C ALA A 199 -9.79 13.79 -19.41
N GLU A 200 -8.54 13.74 -18.96
CA GLU A 200 -7.40 14.43 -19.58
C GLU A 200 -7.22 14.01 -21.04
N SER A 201 -7.27 12.71 -21.34
CA SER A 201 -7.15 12.21 -22.72
C SER A 201 -8.32 12.66 -23.62
N MET A 202 -9.49 12.94 -23.07
CA MET A 202 -10.69 13.32 -23.84
C MET A 202 -10.86 14.83 -23.98
N LEU A 203 -10.45 15.61 -22.96
CA LEU A 203 -10.72 17.04 -22.84
C LEU A 203 -9.45 17.90 -22.93
N GLY A 204 -8.26 17.29 -22.93
CA GLY A 204 -6.97 17.98 -22.92
C GLY A 204 -6.48 18.33 -21.51
N GLU A 205 -7.38 18.39 -20.54
CA GLU A 205 -7.10 18.60 -19.12
C GLU A 205 -8.13 17.85 -18.26
N ALA A 206 -7.77 17.51 -17.02
CA ALA A 206 -8.73 16.94 -16.09
C ALA A 206 -9.68 18.06 -15.61
N PRO A 207 -11.01 17.92 -15.76
CA PRO A 207 -11.96 18.92 -15.28
C PRO A 207 -12.11 18.81 -13.77
N MET A 208 -12.47 19.90 -13.11
CA MET A 208 -12.86 19.87 -11.70
C MET A 208 -14.01 18.86 -11.46
N PRO A 209 -13.95 18.00 -10.43
CA PRO A 209 -12.94 17.91 -9.35
C PRO A 209 -11.84 16.85 -9.59
N LEU A 210 -11.64 16.38 -10.82
CA LEU A 210 -10.64 15.36 -11.15
C LEU A 210 -9.21 15.90 -11.26
N ASP A 211 -9.06 17.22 -11.29
CA ASP A 211 -7.82 18.01 -11.28
C ASP A 211 -7.16 18.03 -9.89
N ILE A 212 -6.88 16.84 -9.38
CA ILE A 212 -6.20 16.61 -8.10
C ILE A 212 -4.93 15.80 -8.32
N SER A 213 -4.04 15.74 -7.34
CA SER A 213 -2.83 14.89 -7.39
C SER A 213 -3.21 13.39 -7.34
N GLN A 214 -3.57 12.85 -8.51
CA GLN A 214 -3.98 11.44 -8.67
C GLN A 214 -2.85 10.46 -8.29
N GLY A 215 -1.59 10.90 -8.39
CA GLY A 215 -0.40 10.14 -8.00
C GLY A 215 -0.35 9.89 -6.50
N GLU A 216 -0.44 10.95 -5.69
CA GLU A 216 -0.43 10.87 -4.22
C GLU A 216 -1.61 10.06 -3.68
N ILE A 217 -2.80 10.26 -4.23
CA ILE A 217 -3.99 9.48 -3.84
C ILE A 217 -3.75 7.99 -4.07
N LYS A 218 -3.15 7.66 -5.22
CA LYS A 218 -2.83 6.28 -5.55
C LYS A 218 -1.79 5.72 -4.57
N GLU A 219 -0.77 6.47 -4.20
CA GLU A 219 0.24 6.05 -3.22
C GLU A 219 -0.33 5.83 -1.83
N LEU A 220 -1.14 6.76 -1.34
CA LEU A 220 -1.89 6.61 -0.10
C LEU A 220 -2.72 5.32 -0.09
N LEU A 221 -3.42 5.03 -1.18
CA LEU A 221 -4.24 3.81 -1.31
C LEU A 221 -3.39 2.55 -1.41
N LEU A 222 -2.23 2.58 -2.07
CA LEU A 222 -1.29 1.46 -2.11
C LEU A 222 -0.62 1.22 -0.75
N ALA A 223 -0.28 2.28 -0.01
CA ALA A 223 0.16 2.19 1.38
C ALA A 223 -0.93 1.56 2.26
N LEU A 224 -2.19 1.96 2.08
CA LEU A 224 -3.31 1.34 2.80
C LEU A 224 -3.49 -0.14 2.44
N PHE A 225 -3.27 -0.52 1.18
CA PHE A 225 -3.27 -1.94 0.76
C PHE A 225 -2.21 -2.74 1.53
N ILE A 226 -0.99 -2.21 1.64
CA ILE A 226 0.11 -2.81 2.40
C ILE A 226 -0.30 -3.00 3.86
N LEU A 227 -0.89 -1.98 4.50
CA LEU A 227 -1.31 -2.04 5.89
C LEU A 227 -2.42 -3.07 6.13
N ILE A 228 -3.46 -3.07 5.30
CA ILE A 228 -4.56 -4.05 5.37
C ILE A 228 -4.01 -5.47 5.23
N TYR A 229 -3.10 -5.68 4.27
CA TYR A 229 -2.43 -6.96 4.08
C TYR A 229 -1.63 -7.39 5.33
N ALA A 230 -0.78 -6.50 5.84
CA ALA A 230 0.07 -6.78 7.00
C ALA A 230 -0.76 -7.08 8.26
N LEU A 231 -1.82 -6.30 8.52
CA LEU A 231 -2.74 -6.52 9.63
C LEU A 231 -3.52 -7.83 9.52
N SER A 232 -4.05 -8.17 8.34
CA SER A 232 -4.73 -9.45 8.12
C SER A 232 -3.78 -10.63 8.34
N LEU A 233 -2.55 -10.56 7.85
CA LEU A 233 -1.54 -11.59 8.10
C LEU A 233 -1.20 -11.69 9.59
N TRP A 234 -0.97 -10.56 10.27
CA TRP A 234 -0.68 -10.53 11.70
C TRP A 234 -1.81 -11.15 12.53
N LEU A 235 -3.06 -10.79 12.26
CA LEU A 235 -4.23 -11.34 12.95
C LEU A 235 -4.34 -12.86 12.77
N ARG A 236 -4.12 -13.36 11.54
CA ARG A 236 -4.15 -14.80 11.26
C ARG A 236 -3.01 -15.54 11.97
N LEU A 237 -1.78 -15.04 11.88
CA LEU A 237 -0.63 -15.63 12.58
C LEU A 237 -0.82 -15.64 14.10
N ARG A 238 -1.39 -14.57 14.67
CA ARG A 238 -1.62 -14.43 16.11
C ARG A 238 -2.67 -15.42 16.60
N GLN A 239 -3.77 -15.55 15.89
CA GLN A 239 -4.82 -16.51 16.22
C GLN A 239 -4.35 -17.95 16.04
N HIS A 240 -3.54 -18.23 15.02
CA HIS A 240 -2.95 -19.56 14.83
C HIS A 240 -2.00 -19.92 15.98
N THR A 241 -1.14 -18.99 16.40
CA THR A 241 -0.23 -19.19 17.54
C THR A 241 -0.99 -19.39 18.85
N ALA A 242 -2.10 -18.66 19.05
CA ALA A 242 -2.92 -18.75 20.26
C ALA A 242 -3.82 -19.99 20.30
N GLY A 243 -4.24 -20.52 19.14
CA GLY A 243 -5.07 -21.72 19.04
C GLY A 243 -4.29 -23.04 19.00
N GLY A 244 -2.97 -22.98 18.76
CA GLY A 244 -2.05 -24.12 18.84
C GLY A 244 -1.28 -24.24 20.17
N ALA A 245 -1.50 -23.31 21.10
CA ALA A 245 -1.01 -23.34 22.49
C ALA A 245 -2.08 -23.94 23.41
#